data_AF-A0A380MSC7-F1
#
_entry.id   AF-A0A380MSC7-F1
#
_cell.length_a   1.000
_cell.length_b   1.000
_cell.length_c   1.000
_cell.angle_alpha   90.00
_cell.angle_beta   90.00
_cell.angle_gamma   90.00
#
_symmetry.space_group_name_H-M   'P 1'
#
loop_
_entity.id
_entity.type
_entity.pdbx_description
1 polymer ?
#
loop_
_entity_poly.entity_id
_entity_poly.type
_entity_poly.pdbx_seq_one_letter_code
_entity_poly.pdbx_strand_id
1 'polypeptide(L)'
;MSENSRHDKLPIRMLHDRVLVRTDIPEGERRSTGGIVIPATAAVGRRLGWAEVVAVGQNVRAVEPGDRVLYDPEDRAEVEVRGVAYVLMRERDLHAVAADRFEGSQDTTGLYL
;
A
#
# COMPACT_ATOMS: atom_id res chain seq x y z
N MET A 1 1.01 30.06 -3.92
CA MET A 1 2.27 29.52 -4.48
C MET A 1 2.36 28.12 -3.96
N SER A 2 2.06 27.14 -4.82
CA SER A 2 1.65 25.79 -4.45
C SER A 2 2.78 24.99 -3.82
N GLU A 3 2.44 24.24 -2.77
CA GLU A 3 3.30 23.32 -2.03
C GLU A 3 4.02 22.37 -2.99
N ASN A 4 5.34 22.52 -3.03
CA ASN A 4 6.23 21.63 -3.74
C ASN A 4 6.27 20.31 -2.96
N SER A 5 5.38 19.37 -3.30
CA SER A 5 5.40 17.99 -2.79
C SER A 5 6.81 17.43 -2.96
N ARG A 6 7.58 17.46 -1.87
CA ARG A 6 8.85 16.76 -1.76
C ARG A 6 8.52 15.27 -1.79
N HIS A 7 8.34 14.72 -2.98
CA HIS A 7 8.77 13.35 -3.25
C HIS A 7 10.28 13.35 -3.01
N ASP A 8 10.67 13.31 -1.74
CA ASP A 8 12.02 13.05 -1.29
C ASP A 8 12.31 11.65 -1.83
N LYS A 9 12.96 11.59 -3.01
CA LYS A 9 13.36 10.32 -3.62
C LYS A 9 14.18 9.62 -2.56
N LEU A 10 13.58 8.61 -1.92
CA LEU A 10 14.29 7.72 -1.02
C LEU A 10 15.58 7.29 -1.75
N PRO A 11 16.75 7.34 -1.10
CA PRO A 11 18.02 6.98 -1.72
C PRO A 11 18.15 5.46 -1.86
N ILE A 12 17.12 4.82 -2.41
CA ILE A 12 16.98 3.38 -2.57
C ILE A 12 16.65 3.13 -4.03
N ARG A 13 17.48 2.30 -4.65
CA ARG A 13 17.19 1.77 -5.99
C ARG A 13 16.59 0.39 -5.84
N MET A 14 15.32 0.27 -6.18
CA MET A 14 14.61 -1.01 -6.20
C MET A 14 15.08 -1.86 -7.39
N LEU A 15 15.23 -3.16 -7.16
CA LEU A 15 15.70 -4.11 -8.18
C LEU A 15 14.61 -5.11 -8.55
N HIS A 16 14.67 -5.62 -9.78
CA HIS A 16 13.78 -6.66 -10.29
C HIS A 16 12.28 -6.32 -10.09
N ASP A 17 11.52 -7.28 -9.60
CA ASP A 17 10.09 -7.25 -9.27
C ASP A 17 9.85 -6.79 -7.82
N ARG A 18 10.78 -6.08 -7.17
CA ARG A 18 10.64 -5.67 -5.78
C ARG A 18 9.79 -4.41 -5.64
N VAL A 19 8.93 -4.40 -4.63
CA VAL A 19 8.06 -3.28 -4.27
C VAL A 19 8.32 -2.92 -2.81
N LEU A 20 8.52 -1.63 -2.55
CA LEU A 20 8.67 -1.06 -1.21
C LEU A 20 7.38 -0.34 -0.86
N VAL A 21 6.78 -0.70 0.26
CA VAL A 21 5.52 -0.11 0.73
C VAL A 21 5.68 0.46 2.14
N ARG A 22 4.87 1.47 2.46
CA ARG A 22 4.73 2.02 3.81
C ARG A 22 3.34 1.65 4.33
N THR A 23 3.29 1.09 5.53
CA THR A 23 2.04 0.71 6.18
C THR A 23 1.36 1.93 6.79
N ASP A 24 0.05 2.04 6.60
CA ASP A 24 -0.76 3.16 7.13
C ASP A 24 -1.19 2.94 8.59
N ILE A 25 -0.77 1.84 9.24
CA ILE A 25 -1.35 1.41 10.51
C ILE A 25 -0.56 1.99 11.69
N PRO A 26 -1.14 2.91 12.49
CA PRO A 26 -0.66 3.15 13.85
C PRO A 26 -0.98 1.91 14.70
N GLU A 27 0.02 1.38 15.41
CA GLU A 27 -0.04 0.17 16.25
C GLU A 27 -1.09 0.16 17.39
N GLY A 28 -2.00 1.13 17.49
CA GLY A 28 -2.81 1.36 18.70
C GLY A 28 -4.32 1.14 18.59
N GLU A 29 -4.99 1.66 17.56
CA GLU A 29 -6.44 1.89 17.67
C GLU A 29 -7.27 0.90 16.84
N ARG A 30 -7.62 -0.23 17.46
CA ARG A 30 -8.68 -1.13 16.98
C ARG A 30 -10.05 -0.43 17.12
N ARG A 31 -10.40 0.41 16.15
CA ARG A 31 -11.82 0.77 15.94
C ARG A 31 -12.39 -0.18 14.90
N SER A 32 -13.10 -1.21 15.37
CA SER A 32 -14.10 -1.86 14.53
C SER A 32 -15.16 -0.81 14.17
N THR A 33 -15.70 -0.86 12.95
CA THR A 33 -16.71 0.09 12.45
C THR A 33 -18.00 0.13 13.31
N GLY A 34 -18.13 -0.75 14.30
CA GLY A 34 -19.22 -0.82 15.28
C GLY A 34 -18.88 -0.36 16.70
N GLY A 35 -17.71 0.24 16.96
CA GLY A 35 -17.38 0.82 18.28
C GLY A 35 -17.03 -0.18 19.39
N ILE A 36 -16.82 -1.45 19.04
CA ILE A 36 -16.46 -2.50 20.02
C ILE A 36 -14.94 -2.68 20.02
N VAL A 37 -14.33 -2.53 21.21
CA VAL A 37 -12.91 -2.80 21.47
C VAL A 37 -12.73 -4.32 21.56
N ILE A 38 -12.08 -4.92 20.56
CA ILE A 38 -11.75 -6.34 20.57
C ILE A 38 -10.42 -6.53 21.32
N PRO A 39 -10.37 -7.29 22.43
CA PRO A 39 -9.13 -7.54 23.17
C PRO A 39 -8.10 -8.29 22.32
N ALA A 40 -6.80 -8.07 22.62
CA ALA A 40 -5.66 -8.58 21.85
C ALA A 40 -5.63 -10.13 21.69
N THR A 41 -6.37 -10.87 22.52
CA THR A 41 -6.45 -12.34 22.51
C THR A 41 -7.44 -12.92 21.49
N ALA A 42 -8.28 -12.10 20.85
CA ALA A 42 -9.17 -12.55 19.79
C ALA A 42 -8.52 -12.34 18.41
N ALA A 43 -7.48 -13.10 18.11
CA ALA A 43 -6.89 -13.16 16.77
C ALA A 43 -7.66 -14.20 15.93
N VAL A 44 -8.83 -13.81 15.43
CA VAL A 44 -9.61 -14.58 14.46
C VAL A 44 -9.25 -14.07 13.06
N GLY A 45 -8.50 -14.90 12.32
CA GLY A 45 -8.30 -14.77 10.88
C GLY A 45 -7.03 -14.03 10.45
N ARG A 46 -6.32 -14.61 9.48
CA ARG A 46 -5.26 -13.93 8.73
C ARG A 46 -5.84 -12.68 8.08
N ARG A 47 -5.44 -11.49 8.53
CA ARG A 47 -5.95 -10.22 8.03
C ARG A 47 -4.97 -9.64 7.04
N LEU A 48 -5.43 -9.45 5.81
CA LEU A 48 -4.67 -8.70 4.81
C LEU A 48 -4.51 -7.24 5.24
N GLY A 49 -3.33 -6.68 4.98
CA GLY A 49 -2.96 -5.30 5.26
C GLY A 49 -3.00 -4.43 4.01
N TRP A 50 -3.36 -3.16 4.19
CA TRP A 50 -3.22 -2.14 3.16
C TRP A 50 -1.94 -1.33 3.41
N ALA A 51 -1.23 -1.00 2.33
CA ALA A 51 -0.06 -0.14 2.36
C ALA A 51 0.04 0.72 1.10
N GLU A 52 0.75 1.84 1.21
CA GLU A 52 1.04 2.74 0.09
C GLU A 52 2.38 2.35 -0.55
N VAL A 53 2.41 2.23 -1.88
CA VAL A 53 3.64 1.96 -2.63
C VAL A 53 4.51 3.21 -2.62
N VAL A 54 5.76 3.06 -2.19
CA VAL A 54 6.72 4.18 -2.09
C VAL A 54 7.81 4.08 -3.15
N ALA A 55 8.20 2.87 -3.55
CA ALA A 55 9.15 2.64 -4.62
C ALA A 55 8.93 1.29 -5.30
N VAL A 56 9.22 1.23 -6.61
CA VAL A 56 9.05 0.03 -7.44
C VAL A 56 10.33 -0.30 -8.20
N GLY A 57 10.60 -1.60 -8.36
CA GLY A 57 11.70 -2.12 -9.18
C GLY A 57 11.40 -2.05 -10.68
N GLN A 58 12.45 -2.13 -11.49
CA GLN A 58 12.38 -1.96 -12.94
C GLN A 58 11.51 -2.99 -13.69
N ASN A 59 11.19 -4.14 -13.07
CA ASN A 59 10.36 -5.18 -13.69
C ASN A 59 8.90 -5.14 -13.22
N VAL A 60 8.55 -4.25 -12.28
CA VAL A 60 7.18 -4.08 -11.77
C VAL A 60 6.35 -3.35 -12.84
N ARG A 61 5.14 -3.84 -13.09
CA ARG A 61 4.20 -3.32 -14.10
C ARG A 61 2.79 -3.11 -13.55
N ALA A 62 2.42 -3.79 -12.47
CA ALA A 62 1.07 -3.78 -11.92
C ALA A 62 0.77 -2.57 -11.03
N VAL A 63 1.80 -1.89 -10.52
CA VAL A 63 1.69 -0.79 -9.56
C VAL A 63 2.74 0.29 -9.79
N GLU A 64 2.43 1.50 -9.34
CA GLU A 64 3.34 2.64 -9.31
C GLU A 64 3.38 3.31 -7.93
N PRO A 65 4.42 4.12 -7.63
CA PRO A 65 4.46 4.89 -6.38
C PRO A 65 3.21 5.74 -6.19
N GLY A 66 2.62 5.67 -4.99
CA GLY A 66 1.34 6.29 -4.63
C GLY A 66 0.14 5.34 -4.71
N ASP A 67 0.25 4.20 -5.39
CA ASP A 67 -0.85 3.22 -5.39
C ASP A 67 -1.02 2.58 -4.00
N ARG A 68 -2.26 2.30 -3.64
CA ARG A 68 -2.59 1.58 -2.41
C ARG A 68 -2.79 0.10 -2.69
N VAL A 69 -2.05 -0.75 -2.01
CA VAL A 69 -1.99 -2.19 -2.31
C VAL A 69 -2.37 -3.04 -1.11
N LEU A 70 -3.02 -4.16 -1.39
CA LEU A 70 -3.41 -5.17 -0.42
C LEU A 70 -2.40 -6.32 -0.43
N TYR A 71 -1.90 -6.71 0.73
CA TYR A 71 -0.91 -7.78 0.88
C TYR A 71 -1.10 -8.56 2.19
N ASP A 72 -0.51 -9.75 2.28
CA ASP A 72 -0.45 -10.53 3.53
C ASP A 72 0.79 -10.13 4.35
N PRO A 73 0.62 -9.67 5.62
CA PRO A 73 1.71 -9.22 6.47
C PRO A 73 2.51 -10.32 7.17
N GLU A 74 2.06 -11.58 7.22
CA GLU A 74 2.67 -12.60 8.10
C GLU A 74 4.07 -13.07 7.66
N ASP A 75 4.51 -12.79 6.42
CA ASP A 75 5.80 -13.24 5.88
C ASP A 75 6.43 -12.18 4.97
N ARG A 76 6.70 -10.99 5.52
CA ARG A 76 7.30 -9.89 4.77
C ARG A 76 8.51 -9.31 5.49
N ALA A 77 9.51 -8.92 4.71
CA ALA A 77 10.73 -8.34 5.25
C ALA A 77 10.51 -6.85 5.56
N GLU A 78 10.79 -6.47 6.80
CA GLU A 78 10.81 -5.07 7.21
C GLU A 78 12.20 -4.46 6.98
N VAL A 79 12.23 -3.20 6.56
CA VAL A 79 13.45 -2.43 6.38
C VAL A 79 13.25 -1.02 6.93
N GLU A 80 14.20 -0.57 7.74
CA GLU A 80 14.19 0.80 8.23
C GLU A 80 15.08 1.67 7.34
N VAL A 81 14.55 2.80 6.88
CA VAL A 81 15.29 3.77 6.08
C VAL A 81 15.05 5.15 6.65
N ARG A 82 16.14 5.81 7.09
CA ARG A 82 16.08 7.14 7.72
C ARG A 82 15.10 7.20 8.91
N GLY A 83 15.02 6.13 9.71
CA GLY A 83 14.12 6.06 10.87
C GLY A 83 12.66 5.77 10.54
N VAL A 84 12.34 5.41 9.30
CA VAL A 84 10.99 5.03 8.88
C VAL A 84 10.98 3.56 8.50
N ALA A 85 10.04 2.79 9.06
CA ALA A 85 9.84 1.40 8.73
C ALA A 85 9.08 1.26 7.40
N TYR A 86 9.57 0.37 6.55
CA TYR A 86 8.97 -0.01 5.28
C TYR A 86 8.90 -1.52 5.18
N VAL A 87 8.02 -2.01 4.32
CA VAL A 87 7.91 -3.43 4.01
C VAL A 87 8.37 -3.67 2.58
N LEU A 88 9.29 -4.60 2.41
CA LEU A 88 9.84 -5.02 1.13
C LEU A 88 9.23 -6.36 0.70
N MET A 89 8.67 -6.40 -0.51
CA MET A 89 8.05 -7.60 -1.06
C MET A 89 8.26 -7.71 -2.57
N ARG A 90 7.81 -8.80 -3.19
CA ARG A 90 7.74 -8.92 -4.66
C ARG A 90 6.38 -8.47 -5.17
N GLU A 91 6.31 -8.07 -6.43
CA GLU A 91 5.07 -7.71 -7.11
C GLU A 91 4.01 -8.82 -7.02
N ARG A 92 4.42 -10.09 -7.18
CA ARG A 92 3.52 -11.25 -7.12
C ARG A 92 2.88 -11.49 -5.75
N ASP A 93 3.43 -10.86 -4.71
CA ASP A 93 2.98 -11.02 -3.33
C ASP A 93 1.82 -10.05 -3.00
N LEU A 94 1.49 -9.15 -3.94
CA LEU A 94 0.36 -8.23 -3.87
C LEU A 94 -0.93 -8.95 -4.30
N HIS A 95 -1.97 -8.79 -3.51
CA HIS A 95 -3.29 -9.38 -3.77
C HIS A 95 -4.20 -8.47 -4.59
N ALA A 96 -4.12 -7.15 -4.38
CA ALA A 96 -4.96 -6.18 -5.08
C ALA A 96 -4.32 -4.77 -5.06
N VAL A 97 -4.80 -3.91 -5.95
CA VAL A 97 -4.54 -2.48 -5.99
C VAL A 97 -5.88 -1.76 -5.81
N ALA A 98 -5.94 -0.72 -4.97
CA ALA A 98 -7.13 0.06 -4.74
C ALA A 98 -7.56 0.81 -6.00
N ALA A 99 -8.86 0.88 -6.25
CA ALA A 99 -9.44 1.47 -7.44
C ALA A 99 -9.60 3.00 -7.36
N ASP A 100 -8.79 3.74 -6.58
CA ASP A 100 -8.88 5.23 -6.52
C ASP A 100 -8.65 5.90 -7.89
N ARG A 101 -8.20 5.15 -8.91
CA ARG A 101 -8.14 5.59 -10.30
C ARG A 101 -9.49 5.52 -11.06
N PHE A 102 -10.55 4.94 -10.47
CA PHE A 102 -11.87 4.80 -11.11
C PHE A 102 -12.86 5.93 -10.83
N GLU A 103 -12.52 6.93 -10.01
CA GLU A 103 -13.35 8.14 -9.89
C GLU A 103 -13.16 9.13 -11.07
N GLY A 104 -12.29 8.80 -12.03
CA GLY A 104 -12.08 9.58 -13.27
C GLY A 104 -12.76 9.01 -14.52
N SER A 105 -13.49 7.88 -14.44
CA SER A 105 -14.14 7.26 -15.62
C SER A 105 -15.66 7.11 -15.47
N GLN A 106 -16.31 8.05 -14.76
CA GLN A 106 -17.78 8.22 -14.84
C GLN A 106 -18.23 9.12 -16.01
N ASP A 107 -17.34 9.46 -16.95
CA ASP A 107 -17.70 10.30 -18.12
C ASP A 107 -17.34 9.66 -19.47
N THR A 108 -17.63 8.38 -19.69
CA THR A 108 -17.90 7.85 -21.05
C THR A 108 -18.79 6.61 -21.00
N THR A 109 -19.98 6.71 -20.41
CA THR A 109 -21.12 6.01 -21.00
C THR A 109 -21.50 6.76 -22.28
N GLY A 110 -20.66 6.63 -23.30
CA GLY A 110 -20.97 7.03 -24.67
C GLY A 110 -21.81 5.94 -25.32
N LEU A 111 -23.05 5.79 -24.84
CA LEU A 111 -24.09 5.06 -25.54
C LEU A 111 -24.43 5.87 -26.80
N TYR A 112 -23.95 5.44 -27.97
CA TYR A 112 -24.50 5.86 -29.25
C TYR A 112 -24.56 4.66 -30.20
N LEU A 113 -25.82 4.24 -30.42
CA LEU A 113 -26.44 3.54 -31.56
C LEU A 113 -25.62 2.50 -32.34
#